data_AF-A0A7V8Z2R4-F1
#
_entry.id   AF-A0A7V8Z2R4-F1
#
_cell.length_a   1.000
_cell.length_b   1.000
_cell.length_c   1.000
_cell.angle_alpha   90.00
_cell.angle_beta   90.00
_cell.angle_gamma   90.00
#
_symmetry.space_group_name_H-M   'P 1'
#
loop_
_entity.id
_entity.type
_entity.pdbx_description
1 polymer ?
#
loop_
_entity_poly.entity_id
_entity_poly.type
_entity_poly.pdbx_seq_one_letter_code
_entity_poly.pdbx_strand_id
1 'polypeptide(L)'
;MARGGRVQSGRRHYGHRPRTGSARRAVRPVRATWVEIDLGAVAHNVAVIAAAVAPAALCAVVKADAYGHGDVPVATTALAAGASTLAVALVEEGVRLREAGITAPILLLSEPDPGDAAELATW
;
A
#
# COMPACT_ATOMS: atom_id res chain seq x y z
N MET A 1 -36.20 19.44 -48.58
CA MET A 1 -36.19 18.45 -49.70
C MET A 1 -34.77 17.88 -49.77
N ALA A 2 -34.42 16.61 -49.72
CA ALA A 2 -35.09 15.30 -49.69
C ALA A 2 -34.13 14.32 -48.92
N ARG A 3 -34.65 13.55 -47.96
CA ARG A 3 -34.82 12.07 -47.93
C ARG A 3 -33.56 11.17 -48.02
N GLY A 4 -33.40 10.34 -46.99
CA GLY A 4 -32.90 8.94 -47.06
C GLY A 4 -31.40 8.74 -46.81
N GLY A 5 -30.91 7.77 -46.02
CA GLY A 5 -31.56 6.69 -45.29
C GLY A 5 -30.56 5.78 -44.55
N ARG A 6 -31.12 5.03 -43.60
CA ARG A 6 -30.78 3.69 -43.05
C ARG A 6 -29.38 3.35 -42.49
N VAL A 7 -29.46 2.72 -41.31
CA VAL A 7 -28.45 2.02 -40.51
C VAL A 7 -28.24 0.57 -40.99
N GLN A 8 -27.02 0.03 -40.80
CA GLN A 8 -26.57 -1.37 -40.54
C GLN A 8 -25.24 -1.65 -41.27
N SER A 9 -24.32 -2.56 -40.93
CA SER A 9 -24.03 -3.50 -39.84
C SER A 9 -22.72 -4.22 -40.24
N GLY A 10 -21.85 -4.56 -39.28
CA GLY A 10 -20.71 -5.49 -39.44
C GLY A 10 -19.46 -4.89 -40.11
N ARG A 11 -18.21 -5.24 -39.77
CA ARG A 11 -17.66 -6.43 -39.08
C ARG A 11 -16.38 -5.98 -38.36
N ARG A 12 -16.22 -6.33 -37.08
CA ARG A 12 -14.94 -6.17 -36.37
C ARG A 12 -14.00 -7.27 -36.85
N HIS A 13 -12.91 -6.89 -37.51
CA HIS A 13 -11.80 -7.78 -37.82
C HIS A 13 -11.09 -8.15 -36.50
N TYR A 14 -11.24 -9.39 -36.05
CA TYR A 14 -10.41 -9.94 -34.98
C TYR A 14 -9.07 -10.37 -35.57
N GLY A 15 -8.07 -9.49 -35.42
CA GLY A 15 -6.68 -9.82 -35.69
C GLY A 15 -6.17 -10.84 -34.69
N HIS A 16 -5.73 -11.98 -35.21
CA HIS A 16 -5.04 -13.05 -34.50
C HIS A 16 -3.78 -12.49 -33.80
N ARG A 17 -3.66 -12.63 -32.47
CA ARG A 17 -2.39 -12.45 -31.76
C ARG A 17 -1.84 -13.80 -31.28
N PRO A 18 -0.52 -14.04 -31.36
CA PRO A 18 0.08 -15.31 -30.99
C PRO A 18 0.01 -15.55 -29.48
N ARG A 19 -0.21 -16.81 -29.10
CA ARG A 19 -0.28 -17.31 -27.72
C ARG A 19 1.09 -17.83 -27.29
N THR A 20 1.88 -17.04 -26.56
CA THR A 20 2.99 -17.59 -25.75
C THR A 20 3.25 -16.69 -24.54
N GLY A 21 2.98 -17.24 -23.36
CA GLY A 21 3.11 -16.59 -22.06
C GLY A 21 2.01 -17.12 -21.16
N SER A 22 2.35 -18.04 -20.26
CA SER A 22 1.43 -18.55 -19.24
C SER A 22 1.00 -17.38 -18.35
N ALA A 23 -0.08 -16.71 -18.74
CA ALA A 23 -0.71 -15.66 -17.96
C ALA A 23 -1.11 -16.30 -16.62
N ARG A 24 -0.45 -15.87 -15.53
CA ARG A 24 -0.91 -16.16 -14.17
C ARG A 24 -2.40 -15.82 -14.15
N ARG A 25 -3.24 -16.80 -13.85
CA ARG A 25 -4.70 -16.62 -13.83
C ARG A 25 -4.99 -15.52 -12.83
N ALA A 26 -5.38 -14.34 -13.32
CA ALA A 26 -5.78 -13.23 -12.47
C ALA A 26 -6.88 -13.75 -11.54
N VAL A 27 -6.61 -13.72 -10.23
CA VAL A 27 -7.60 -14.07 -9.21
C VAL A 27 -8.72 -13.06 -9.37
N ARG A 28 -9.91 -13.51 -9.78
CA ARG A 28 -11.07 -12.64 -9.83
C ARG A 28 -11.46 -12.34 -8.39
N PRO A 29 -11.45 -11.07 -7.95
CA PRO A 29 -11.89 -10.74 -6.61
C PRO A 29 -13.36 -11.16 -6.46
N VAL A 30 -13.70 -11.70 -5.29
CA VAL A 30 -15.08 -12.14 -4.97
C VAL A 30 -16.06 -10.97 -5.00
N ARG A 31 -15.55 -9.73 -4.81
CA ARG A 31 -16.28 -8.47 -4.90
C ARG A 31 -15.77 -7.63 -6.06
N ALA A 32 -16.67 -6.86 -6.68
CA ALA A 32 -16.34 -5.98 -7.80
C ALA A 32 -15.75 -4.62 -7.38
N THR A 33 -15.63 -4.36 -6.07
CA THR A 33 -15.10 -3.10 -5.54
C THR A 33 -13.77 -3.36 -4.85
N TRP A 34 -12.79 -2.49 -5.11
CA TRP A 34 -11.48 -2.52 -4.47
C TRP A 34 -10.97 -1.08 -4.27
N VAL A 35 -9.95 -0.93 -3.43
CA VAL A 35 -9.16 0.29 -3.30
C VAL A 35 -7.80 0.00 -3.91
N GLU A 36 -7.32 0.91 -4.76
CA GLU A 36 -5.96 0.87 -5.31
C GLU A 36 -5.06 1.78 -4.49
N ILE A 37 -3.93 1.25 -4.04
CA ILE A 37 -2.95 1.99 -3.23
C ILE A 37 -1.72 2.23 -4.08
N ASP A 38 -1.44 3.50 -4.37
CA ASP A 38 -0.25 3.92 -5.11
C ASP A 38 0.93 4.11 -4.14
N LEU A 39 1.80 3.10 -4.07
CA LEU A 39 3.03 3.16 -3.26
C LEU A 39 4.05 4.16 -3.83
N GLY A 40 3.99 4.49 -5.12
CA GLY A 40 4.82 5.54 -5.71
C GLY A 40 4.46 6.92 -5.15
N ALA A 41 3.17 7.19 -4.94
CA ALA A 41 2.71 8.41 -4.29
C ALA A 41 3.14 8.47 -2.81
N VAL A 42 3.07 7.34 -2.09
CA VAL A 42 3.60 7.24 -0.71
C VAL A 42 5.08 7.57 -0.67
N ALA A 43 5.89 6.94 -1.53
CA ALA A 43 7.33 7.18 -1.59
C ALA A 43 7.66 8.65 -1.91
N HIS A 44 6.95 9.24 -2.87
CA HIS A 44 7.11 10.65 -3.24
C HIS A 44 6.84 11.58 -2.04
N ASN A 45 5.71 11.39 -1.35
CA ASN A 45 5.33 12.22 -0.22
C ASN A 45 6.34 12.12 0.93
N VAL A 46 6.80 10.91 1.23
CA VAL A 46 7.80 10.68 2.27
C VAL A 46 9.12 11.38 1.92
N ALA A 47 9.60 11.24 0.68
CA ALA A 47 10.84 11.88 0.23
C ALA A 47 10.76 13.41 0.29
N VAL A 48 9.63 14.00 -0.13
CA VAL A 48 9.40 15.45 -0.06
C VAL A 48 9.42 15.95 1.39
N ILE A 49 8.73 15.26 2.29
CA ILE A 49 8.68 15.65 3.71
C ILE A 49 10.06 15.48 4.35
N ALA A 50 10.74 14.34 4.13
CA ALA A 50 12.06 14.07 4.67
C ALA A 50 13.08 15.15 4.25
N ALA A 51 13.05 15.59 2.99
CA ALA A 51 13.88 16.68 2.51
C ALA A 51 13.54 18.03 3.16
N ALA A 52 12.24 18.31 3.36
CA ALA A 52 11.79 19.59 3.93
C ALA A 52 12.10 19.74 5.42
N VAL A 53 12.13 18.64 6.17
CA VAL A 53 12.39 18.66 7.62
C VAL A 53 13.87 18.46 7.99
N ALA A 54 14.73 18.15 7.02
CA ALA A 54 16.14 17.93 7.26
C ALA A 54 16.79 19.14 8.00
N PRO A 55 17.65 18.90 9.02
CA PRO A 55 18.24 17.62 9.39
C PRO A 55 17.41 16.78 10.38
N ALA A 56 16.17 17.17 10.69
CA ALA A 56 15.31 16.36 11.54
C ALA A 56 14.96 15.03 10.85
N ALA A 57 14.77 13.99 11.66
CA ALA A 57 14.37 12.67 11.19
C ALA A 57 12.85 12.58 11.00
N LEU A 58 12.41 11.89 9.96
CA LEU A 58 11.00 11.65 9.70
C LEU A 58 10.54 10.33 10.34
N CYS A 59 9.51 10.42 11.18
CA CYS A 59 8.77 9.27 11.70
C CYS A 59 7.47 9.08 10.91
N ALA A 60 7.34 7.97 10.19
CA ALA A 60 6.13 7.66 9.41
C ALA A 60 5.11 6.92 10.27
N VAL A 61 3.94 7.52 10.46
CA VAL A 61 2.86 6.93 11.25
C VAL A 61 2.05 5.96 10.36
N VAL A 62 2.05 4.68 10.71
CA VAL A 62 1.42 3.58 9.94
C VAL A 62 0.36 2.83 10.75
N LYS A 63 -0.21 3.46 11.79
CA LYS A 63 -1.32 2.93 12.57
C LYS A 63 -2.57 2.66 11.72
N ALA A 64 -3.49 1.88 12.25
CA ALA A 64 -4.75 1.48 11.65
C ALA A 64 -4.57 0.92 10.23
N ASP A 65 -3.66 -0.05 10.09
CA ASP A 65 -3.29 -0.64 8.79
C ASP A 65 -2.81 0.41 7.77
N ALA A 66 -1.90 1.31 8.22
CA ALA A 66 -1.52 2.52 7.51
C ALA A 66 -2.74 3.33 7.00
N TYR A 67 -3.68 3.63 7.90
CA TYR A 67 -4.94 4.30 7.56
C TYR A 67 -5.76 3.56 6.49
N GLY A 68 -5.72 2.22 6.50
CA GLY A 68 -6.40 1.35 5.54
C GLY A 68 -5.70 1.19 4.18
N HIS A 69 -4.42 1.57 4.09
CA HIS A 69 -3.62 1.44 2.86
C HIS A 69 -2.77 0.17 2.83
N GLY A 70 -2.73 -0.62 3.91
CA GLY A 70 -1.86 -1.78 4.07
C GLY A 70 -0.56 -1.41 4.78
N ASP A 71 -0.45 -1.74 6.07
CA ASP A 71 0.66 -1.34 6.94
C ASP A 71 2.04 -1.82 6.44
N VAL A 72 2.23 -3.11 6.17
CA VAL A 72 3.51 -3.67 5.73
C VAL A 72 4.06 -3.04 4.42
N PRO A 73 3.30 -2.99 3.30
CA PRO A 73 3.82 -2.38 2.07
C PRO A 73 4.06 -0.88 2.22
N VAL A 74 3.21 -0.15 2.96
CA VAL A 74 3.40 1.29 3.21
C VAL A 74 4.62 1.54 4.10
N ALA A 75 4.79 0.79 5.18
CA ALA A 75 5.93 0.89 6.10
C ALA A 75 7.26 0.64 5.36
N THR A 76 7.33 -0.43 4.58
CA THR A 76 8.51 -0.76 3.76
C THR A 76 8.83 0.37 2.78
N THR A 77 7.80 0.89 2.11
CA THR A 77 7.94 1.99 1.15
C THR A 77 8.42 3.27 1.82
N ALA A 78 7.85 3.63 2.97
CA ALA A 78 8.22 4.82 3.72
C ALA A 78 9.67 4.77 4.21
N LEU A 79 10.11 3.63 4.75
CA LEU A 79 11.50 3.44 5.17
C LEU A 79 12.47 3.59 3.98
N ALA A 80 12.16 2.94 2.85
CA ALA A 80 12.98 3.05 1.64
C ALA A 80 13.03 4.47 1.06
N ALA A 81 11.98 5.28 1.29
CA ALA A 81 11.86 6.65 0.81
C ALA A 81 12.45 7.72 1.74
N GLY A 82 12.95 7.33 2.92
CA GLY A 82 13.70 8.24 3.82
C GLY A 82 13.11 8.43 5.21
N ALA A 83 12.01 7.76 5.57
CA ALA A 83 11.61 7.67 6.98
C ALA A 83 12.64 6.82 7.75
N SER A 84 13.03 7.26 8.95
CA SER A 84 14.00 6.53 9.78
C SER A 84 13.33 5.68 10.86
N THR A 85 12.09 6.01 11.19
CA THR A 85 11.31 5.44 12.29
C THR A 85 9.87 5.29 11.85
N LEU A 86 9.17 4.30 12.42
CA LEU A 86 7.73 4.12 12.24
C LEU A 86 6.99 4.41 13.54
N ALA A 87 5.69 4.68 13.45
CA ALA A 87 4.83 4.74 14.62
C ALA A 87 3.48 4.04 14.42
N VAL A 88 3.03 3.35 15.45
CA VAL A 88 1.76 2.61 15.50
C VAL A 88 0.95 3.01 16.73
N ALA A 89 -0.33 2.61 16.81
CA ALA A 89 -1.18 2.93 17.95
C ALA A 89 -1.41 1.74 18.88
N LEU A 90 -1.27 0.51 18.39
CA LEU A 90 -1.47 -0.72 19.17
C LEU A 90 -0.24 -1.62 19.10
N VAL A 91 -0.04 -2.47 20.11
CA VAL A 91 1.11 -3.38 20.17
C VAL A 91 1.04 -4.40 19.02
N GLU A 92 -0.14 -4.92 18.71
CA GLU A 92 -0.34 -5.91 17.65
C GLU A 92 0.00 -5.36 16.27
N GLU A 93 -0.17 -4.06 16.03
CA GLU A 93 0.28 -3.41 14.79
C GLU A 93 1.81 -3.46 14.69
N GLY A 94 2.51 -3.18 15.80
CA GLY A 94 3.96 -3.30 15.89
C GLY A 94 4.44 -4.74 15.68
N VAL A 95 3.80 -5.71 16.34
CA VAL A 95 4.10 -7.15 16.19
C VAL A 95 3.92 -7.58 14.73
N ARG A 96 2.84 -7.20 14.05
CA ARG A 96 2.65 -7.53 12.62
C ARG A 96 3.79 -6.99 11.73
N LEU A 97 4.24 -5.76 11.98
CA LEU A 97 5.37 -5.18 11.24
C LEU A 97 6.67 -5.95 11.52
N ARG A 98 6.87 -6.37 12.77
CA ARG A 98 8.02 -7.17 13.20
C ARG A 98 8.03 -8.56 12.56
N GLU A 99 6.91 -9.25 12.55
CA GLU A 99 6.72 -10.54 11.86
C GLU A 99 6.96 -10.42 10.34
N ALA A 100 6.64 -9.26 9.76
CA ALA A 100 6.94 -8.94 8.37
C ALA A 100 8.42 -8.58 8.11
N GLY A 101 9.27 -8.61 9.14
CA GLY A 101 10.72 -8.39 9.04
C GLY A 101 11.16 -6.93 9.14
N ILE A 102 10.28 -6.00 9.57
CA ILE A 102 10.66 -4.60 9.78
C ILE A 102 11.52 -4.47 11.04
N THR A 103 12.77 -4.06 10.88
CA THR A 103 13.74 -3.89 11.96
C THR A 103 13.97 -2.43 12.38
N ALA A 104 13.40 -1.47 11.65
CA ALA A 104 13.47 -0.05 12.03
C ALA A 104 12.84 0.18 13.41
N PRO A 105 13.20 1.25 14.14
CA PRO A 105 12.54 1.61 15.38
C PRO A 105 11.04 1.85 15.15
N ILE A 106 10.20 1.33 16.06
CA ILE A 106 8.75 1.50 16.04
C ILE A 106 8.33 2.17 17.34
N LEU A 107 7.73 3.35 17.26
CA LEU A 107 7.16 4.07 18.38
C LEU A 107 5.70 3.66 18.58
N LEU A 108 5.35 3.21 19.79
CA LEU A 108 3.96 3.09 20.21
C LEU A 108 3.46 4.46 20.68
N LEU A 109 2.41 4.98 20.03
CA LEU A 109 1.86 6.32 20.31
C LEU A 109 0.90 6.35 21.51
N SER A 110 0.49 5.19 22.00
CA SER A 110 -0.50 5.02 23.06
C SER A 110 0.11 4.29 24.26
N GLU A 111 -0.55 4.39 25.41
CA GLU A 111 -0.27 3.51 26.54
C GLU A 111 -0.71 2.07 26.20
N PRO A 112 0.18 1.08 26.28
CA PRO A 112 -0.16 -0.32 26.05
C PRO A 112 -0.98 -0.90 27.22
N ASP A 113 -1.78 -1.94 26.96
CA ASP A 113 -2.39 -2.69 28.05
C ASP A 113 -1.29 -3.44 28.83
N PRO A 114 -1.36 -3.52 30.18
CA PRO A 114 -0.38 -4.31 30.95
C PRO A 114 -0.22 -5.76 30.48
N GLY A 115 -1.25 -6.35 29.85
CA GLY A 115 -1.20 -7.67 29.24
C GLY A 115 -0.23 -7.80 28.06
N ASP A 116 0.10 -6.69 27.39
CA ASP A 116 1.00 -6.66 26.23
C ASP A 116 2.48 -6.57 26.61
N ALA A 117 2.79 -6.50 27.92
CA ALA A 117 4.16 -6.30 28.40
C ALA A 117 5.16 -7.36 27.88
N ALA A 118 4.72 -8.60 27.68
CA ALA A 118 5.56 -9.67 27.16
C ALA A 118 5.95 -9.45 25.68
N GLU A 119 5.02 -8.98 24.86
CA GLU A 119 5.27 -8.67 23.44
C GLU A 119 6.24 -7.49 23.32
N LEU A 120 6.03 -6.43 24.11
CA LEU A 120 6.93 -5.27 24.16
C LEU A 120 8.35 -5.61 24.63
N ALA A 121 8.50 -6.62 25.48
CA ALA A 121 9.82 -7.08 25.92
C ALA A 121 10.51 -8.00 24.89
N THR A 122 9.74 -8.56 23.94
CA THR A 122 10.23 -9.50 22.93
C THR A 122 10.75 -8.78 21.68
N TRP A 123 10.16 -7.64 21.31
CA TRP A 123 10.33 -6.95 20.02
C TRP A 123 10.94 -5.55 20.10
#